data_AF-A0A5A7TL79-F1
#
_entry.id   AF-A0A5A7TL79-F1
#
_cell.length_a   1.000
_cell.length_b   1.000
_cell.length_c   1.000
_cell.angle_alpha   90.00
_cell.angle_beta   90.00
_cell.angle_gamma   90.00
#
_symmetry.space_group_name_H-M   'P 1'
#
loop_
_entity.id
_entity.type
_entity.pdbx_description
1 polymer ?
#
loop_
_entity_poly.entity_id
_entity_poly.type
_entity_poly.pdbx_seq_one_letter_code
_entity_poly.pdbx_strand_id
1 'polypeptide(L)'
;MSFANPSGKTQKDRLVELEEQMLYLVQVPDSICYLESRLNEISEKTDTIDAVAGRVEGLPTKEFLARVDTLETNISAGRTVNYERGDSSSGFAAHMEERVSELDSSQKTLLEMINGMLEDFIVTLDVVRNEIADVNARLNLTMRAMTNQAPAGGVILVSRVKIPEPKPFCRARDANALENYIIDLEQYFKATNTVTEEAKVSLATMHL
;
A
#
# COMPACT_ATOMS: atom_id res chain seq x y z
N MET A 1 119.74 31.26 -48.63
CA MET A 1 118.54 30.45 -48.33
C MET A 1 117.92 31.02 -47.07
N SER A 2 116.75 31.66 -47.20
CA SER A 2 116.11 32.39 -46.09
C SER A 2 115.42 31.43 -45.14
N PHE A 3 115.77 31.56 -43.86
CA PHE A 3 115.12 30.87 -42.75
C PHE A 3 113.66 31.31 -42.66
N ALA A 4 112.73 30.41 -43.00
CA ALA A 4 111.33 30.58 -42.65
C ALA A 4 111.20 30.44 -41.13
N ASN A 5 110.88 31.54 -40.45
CA ASN A 5 110.74 31.58 -38.99
C ASN A 5 109.54 30.73 -38.53
N PRO A 6 109.76 29.57 -37.87
CA PRO A 6 108.66 28.72 -37.37
C PRO A 6 107.87 29.39 -36.23
N SER A 7 108.44 30.43 -35.60
CA SER A 7 107.88 31.14 -34.45
C SER A 7 106.60 31.94 -34.74
N GLY A 8 106.42 32.45 -35.96
CA GLY A 8 105.26 33.30 -36.29
C GLY A 8 103.96 32.50 -36.48
N LYS A 9 104.08 31.24 -36.92
CA LYS A 9 102.93 30.35 -37.13
C LYS A 9 102.34 29.89 -35.80
N THR A 10 103.19 29.49 -34.85
CA THR A 10 102.78 29.08 -33.49
C THR A 10 102.11 30.20 -32.70
N GLN A 11 102.52 31.46 -32.88
CA GLN A 11 101.85 32.60 -32.24
C GLN A 11 100.46 32.87 -32.83
N LYS A 12 100.31 32.73 -34.15
CA LYS A 12 99.02 32.92 -34.83
C LYS A 12 98.01 31.84 -34.43
N ASP A 13 98.42 30.59 -34.35
CA ASP A 13 97.54 29.47 -33.95
C ASP A 13 97.04 29.64 -32.50
N ARG A 14 97.89 30.10 -31.58
CA ARG A 14 97.49 30.42 -30.18
C ARG A 14 96.50 31.57 -30.09
N LEU A 15 96.57 32.53 -31.01
CA LEU A 15 95.69 33.70 -31.03
C LEU A 15 94.30 33.33 -31.56
N VAL A 16 94.24 32.43 -32.55
CA VAL A 16 92.98 31.84 -33.05
C VAL A 16 92.31 31.00 -31.96
N GLU A 17 93.08 30.17 -31.23
CA GLU A 17 92.55 29.41 -30.09
C GLU A 17 91.97 30.31 -28.99
N LEU A 18 92.63 31.45 -28.73
CA LEU A 18 92.17 32.43 -27.74
C LEU A 18 90.91 33.17 -28.21
N GLU A 19 90.78 33.45 -29.52
CA GLU A 19 89.57 34.00 -30.12
C GLU A 19 88.39 33.02 -30.04
N GLU A 20 88.61 31.72 -30.28
CA GLU A 20 87.60 30.68 -30.10
C GLU A 20 87.16 30.56 -28.63
N GLN A 21 88.11 30.62 -27.68
CA GLN A 21 87.80 30.63 -26.24
C GLN A 21 87.03 31.88 -25.82
N MET A 22 87.38 33.07 -26.36
CA MET A 22 86.65 34.30 -26.11
C MET A 22 85.22 34.23 -26.66
N LEU A 23 85.02 33.62 -27.83
CA LEU A 23 83.69 33.42 -28.40
C LEU A 23 82.83 32.48 -27.55
N TYR A 24 83.42 31.45 -26.94
CA TYR A 24 82.75 30.60 -25.96
C TYR A 24 82.39 31.36 -24.67
N LEU A 25 83.32 32.18 -24.14
CA LEU A 25 83.09 32.99 -22.94
C LEU A 25 81.93 33.99 -23.09
N VAL A 26 81.63 34.45 -24.30
CA VAL A 26 80.47 35.32 -24.58
C VAL A 26 79.13 34.62 -24.28
N GLN A 27 79.04 33.30 -24.44
CA GLN A 27 77.82 32.52 -24.20
C GLN A 27 77.69 32.03 -22.74
N VAL A 28 78.75 32.14 -21.94
CA VAL A 28 78.77 31.69 -20.55
C VAL A 28 77.76 32.43 -19.68
N PRO A 29 77.60 33.77 -19.75
CA PRO A 29 76.60 34.49 -18.96
C PRO A 29 75.16 34.03 -19.21
N ASP A 30 74.78 33.83 -20.47
CA ASP A 30 73.43 33.36 -20.84
C ASP A 30 73.16 31.95 -20.31
N SER A 31 74.19 31.08 -20.37
CA SER A 31 74.12 29.73 -19.83
C SER A 31 73.98 29.73 -18.30
N ILE A 32 74.66 30.65 -17.60
CA ILE A 32 74.53 30.82 -16.14
C ILE A 32 73.13 31.31 -15.79
N CYS A 33 72.61 32.35 -16.45
CA CYS A 33 71.25 32.85 -16.24
C CYS A 33 70.17 31.77 -16.48
N TYR A 34 70.36 30.94 -17.51
CA TYR A 34 69.48 29.81 -17.78
C TYR A 34 69.54 28.76 -16.66
N LEU A 35 70.74 28.40 -16.20
CA LEU A 35 70.92 27.46 -15.10
C LEU A 35 70.35 27.99 -13.78
N GLU A 36 70.50 29.28 -13.49
CA GLU A 36 69.88 29.93 -12.32
C GLU A 36 68.35 29.86 -12.39
N SER A 37 67.76 30.13 -13.56
CA SER A 37 66.31 30.03 -13.76
C SER A 37 65.82 28.59 -13.54
N ARG A 38 66.57 27.60 -14.05
CA ARG A 38 66.28 26.17 -13.83
C ARG A 38 66.43 25.77 -12.36
N LEU A 39 67.42 26.33 -11.66
CA LEU A 39 67.64 26.07 -10.24
C LEU A 39 66.49 26.64 -9.40
N ASN A 40 66.00 27.83 -9.74
CA ASN A 40 64.85 28.43 -9.06
C ASN A 40 63.57 27.60 -9.28
N GLU A 41 63.30 27.14 -10.50
CA GLU A 41 62.17 26.25 -10.81
C GLU A 41 62.27 24.91 -10.04
N ILE A 42 63.48 24.36 -9.88
CA ILE A 42 63.70 23.14 -9.10
C ILE A 42 63.43 23.41 -7.62
N SER A 43 63.88 24.54 -7.08
CA SER A 43 63.64 24.92 -5.69
C SER A 43 62.13 24.99 -5.39
N GLU A 44 61.36 25.67 -6.24
CA GLU A 44 59.89 25.75 -6.08
C GLU A 44 59.23 24.37 -6.12
N LYS A 45 59.68 23.48 -7.01
CA LYS A 45 59.17 22.10 -7.06
C LYS A 45 59.51 21.31 -5.80
N THR A 46 60.71 21.47 -5.24
CA THR A 46 61.09 20.85 -3.97
C THR A 46 60.15 21.29 -2.84
N ASP A 47 59.83 22.58 -2.74
CA ASP A 47 58.88 23.09 -1.73
C ASP A 47 57.49 22.43 -1.88
N THR A 48 57.02 22.23 -3.11
CA THR A 48 55.74 21.52 -3.35
C THR A 48 55.80 20.04 -2.97
N ILE A 49 56.95 19.38 -3.18
CA ILE A 49 57.17 17.97 -2.82
C ILE A 49 57.16 17.84 -1.30
N ASP A 50 57.82 18.73 -0.57
CA ASP A 50 57.83 18.73 0.90
C ASP A 50 56.42 18.92 1.47
N ALA A 51 55.63 19.84 0.89
CA ALA A 51 54.23 20.04 1.26
C ALA A 51 53.36 18.80 1.00
N VAL A 52 53.62 18.05 -0.08
CA VAL A 52 52.93 16.78 -0.36
C VAL A 52 53.40 15.67 0.58
N ALA A 53 54.71 15.60 0.87
CA ALA A 53 55.28 14.61 1.78
C ALA A 53 54.68 14.73 3.19
N GLY A 54 54.57 15.94 3.73
CA GLY A 54 53.91 16.17 5.03
C GLY A 54 52.43 15.75 5.05
N ARG A 55 51.70 15.95 3.94
CA ARG A 55 50.32 15.46 3.81
C ARG A 55 50.24 13.94 3.78
N VAL A 56 51.16 13.27 3.09
CA VAL A 56 51.21 11.81 2.98
C VAL A 56 51.62 11.18 4.30
N GLU A 57 52.58 11.76 5.03
CA GLU A 57 53.02 11.28 6.34
C GLU A 57 51.93 11.44 7.41
N GLY A 58 51.09 12.48 7.30
CA GLY A 58 49.91 12.66 8.14
C GLY A 58 48.74 11.72 7.84
N LEU A 59 48.79 10.93 6.76
CA LEU A 59 47.73 9.96 6.46
C LEU A 59 47.84 8.75 7.41
N PRO A 60 46.74 8.31 8.03
CA PRO A 60 46.73 7.15 8.91
C PRO A 60 46.73 5.85 8.09
N THR A 61 47.57 5.73 7.06
CA THR A 61 47.64 4.57 6.16
C THR A 61 48.00 3.30 6.93
N LYS A 62 48.88 3.39 7.94
CA LYS A 62 49.23 2.27 8.82
C LYS A 62 48.05 1.82 9.69
N GLU A 63 47.27 2.76 10.22
CA GLU A 63 46.05 2.47 10.98
C GLU A 63 44.97 1.86 10.08
N PHE A 64 44.81 2.39 8.87
CA PHE A 64 43.88 1.87 7.89
C PHE A 64 44.22 0.44 7.49
N LEU A 65 45.49 0.14 7.22
CA LEU A 65 45.97 -1.22 6.96
C LEU A 65 45.66 -2.17 8.14
N ALA A 66 45.99 -1.77 9.37
CA ALA A 66 45.68 -2.58 10.55
C ALA A 66 44.16 -2.82 10.74
N ARG A 67 43.31 -1.84 10.41
CA ARG A 67 41.85 -1.98 10.43
C ARG A 67 41.33 -2.89 9.32
N VAL A 68 41.94 -2.85 8.14
CA VAL A 68 41.62 -3.75 7.02
C VAL A 68 41.99 -5.19 7.39
N ASP A 69 43.17 -5.42 7.94
CA ASP A 69 43.61 -6.76 8.39
C ASP A 69 42.69 -7.32 9.49
N THR A 70 42.28 -6.46 10.42
CA THR A 70 41.32 -6.83 11.48
C THR A 70 39.94 -7.17 10.89
N LEU A 71 39.47 -6.39 9.91
CA LEU A 71 38.19 -6.64 9.24
C LEU A 71 38.22 -7.94 8.44
N GLU A 72 39.30 -8.21 7.71
CA GLU A 72 39.51 -9.45 6.97
C GLU A 72 39.53 -10.66 7.91
N THR A 73 40.22 -10.53 9.05
CA THR A 73 40.23 -11.56 10.11
C THR A 73 38.82 -11.80 10.67
N ASN A 74 38.04 -10.74 10.90
CA ASN A 74 36.66 -10.87 11.39
C ASN A 74 35.71 -11.49 10.36
N ILE A 75 35.85 -11.15 9.08
CA ILE A 75 35.04 -11.71 7.99
C ILE A 75 35.37 -13.19 7.77
N SER A 76 36.67 -13.55 7.81
CA SER A 76 37.11 -14.94 7.72
C SER A 76 36.75 -15.75 8.97
N ALA A 77 36.81 -15.15 10.16
CA ALA A 77 36.30 -15.72 11.40
C ALA A 77 34.78 -15.93 11.35
N GLY A 78 33.99 -14.97 10.85
CA GLY A 78 32.54 -15.10 10.65
C GLY A 78 32.13 -16.02 9.49
N ARG A 79 33.09 -16.45 8.66
CA ARG A 79 32.92 -17.46 7.61
C ARG A 79 33.34 -18.86 8.09
N THR A 80 34.26 -18.95 9.07
CA THR A 80 34.74 -20.22 9.67
C THR A 80 33.93 -20.60 10.91
N VAL A 81 33.54 -19.62 11.73
CA VAL A 81 32.29 -19.67 12.48
C VAL A 81 31.23 -19.65 11.41
N ASN A 82 30.90 -20.83 10.91
CA ASN A 82 29.67 -21.03 10.20
C ASN A 82 28.58 -20.39 11.08
N TYR A 83 28.11 -19.20 10.72
CA TYR A 83 26.67 -19.08 10.67
C TYR A 83 26.33 -20.21 9.72
N GLU A 84 25.98 -21.36 10.29
CA GLU A 84 25.13 -22.28 9.57
C GLU A 84 24.09 -21.34 8.96
N ARG A 85 24.09 -21.22 7.64
CA ARG A 85 22.93 -20.71 6.93
C ARG A 85 21.88 -21.75 7.29
N GLY A 86 21.25 -21.52 8.43
CA GLY A 86 21.00 -22.60 9.37
C GLY A 86 20.08 -23.64 8.78
N ASP A 87 20.16 -24.86 9.31
CA ASP A 87 19.04 -25.79 9.29
C ASP A 87 17.72 -25.12 9.75
N SER A 88 17.79 -23.95 10.41
CA SER A 88 16.68 -23.02 10.66
C SER A 88 15.88 -22.59 9.41
N SER A 89 16.50 -22.49 8.22
CA SER A 89 15.77 -22.18 6.97
C SER A 89 14.97 -23.38 6.46
N SER A 90 15.46 -24.60 6.71
CA SER A 90 14.79 -25.85 6.35
C SER A 90 13.57 -26.08 7.25
N GLY A 91 13.73 -25.91 8.57
CA GLY A 91 12.63 -26.03 9.53
C GLY A 91 11.51 -25.01 9.33
N PHE A 92 11.84 -23.77 8.97
CA PHE A 92 10.82 -22.76 8.65
C PHE A 92 10.05 -23.11 7.37
N ALA A 93 10.75 -23.58 6.32
CA ALA A 93 10.10 -24.02 5.09
C ALA A 93 9.18 -25.22 5.32
N ALA A 94 9.64 -26.23 6.08
CA ALA A 94 8.83 -27.40 6.44
C ALA A 94 7.60 -27.01 7.28
N HIS A 95 7.75 -26.13 8.27
CA HIS A 95 6.63 -25.61 9.05
C HIS A 95 5.63 -24.83 8.18
N MET A 96 6.10 -24.00 7.24
CA MET A 96 5.19 -23.29 6.33
C MET A 96 4.45 -24.24 5.40
N GLU A 97 5.11 -25.29 4.89
CA GLU A 97 4.50 -26.33 4.06
C GLU A 97 3.42 -27.13 4.81
N GLU A 98 3.69 -27.48 6.07
CA GLU A 98 2.71 -28.10 6.96
C GLU A 98 1.48 -27.20 7.17
N ARG A 99 1.70 -25.91 7.49
CA ARG A 99 0.61 -24.94 7.70
C ARG A 99 -0.22 -24.69 6.45
N VAL A 100 0.38 -24.72 5.27
CA VAL A 100 -0.34 -24.61 3.99
C VAL A 100 -1.21 -25.86 3.75
N SER A 101 -0.69 -27.04 4.06
CA SER A 101 -1.40 -28.30 3.90
C SER A 101 -2.56 -28.45 4.91
N GLU A 102 -2.36 -28.00 6.14
CA GLU A 102 -3.41 -27.89 7.17
C GLU A 102 -4.51 -26.91 6.72
N LEU A 103 -4.11 -25.75 6.17
CA LEU A 103 -5.04 -24.75 5.66
C LEU A 103 -5.89 -25.32 4.51
N ASP A 104 -5.28 -25.99 3.53
CA ASP A 104 -5.98 -26.62 2.40
C ASP A 104 -6.98 -27.68 2.89
N SER A 105 -6.56 -28.52 3.82
CA SER A 105 -7.43 -29.54 4.45
C SER A 105 -8.61 -28.89 5.17
N SER A 106 -8.37 -27.83 5.95
CA SER A 106 -9.43 -27.10 6.66
C SER A 106 -10.42 -26.43 5.71
N GLN A 107 -9.94 -25.85 4.61
CA GLN A 107 -10.77 -25.23 3.58
C GLN A 107 -11.65 -26.28 2.89
N LYS A 108 -11.09 -27.45 2.58
CA LYS A 108 -11.85 -28.56 2.00
C LYS A 108 -12.97 -29.03 2.93
N THR A 109 -12.68 -29.23 4.22
CA THR A 109 -13.69 -29.64 5.20
C THR A 109 -14.81 -28.59 5.35
N LEU A 110 -14.46 -27.30 5.40
CA LEU A 110 -15.47 -26.24 5.46
C LEU A 110 -16.38 -26.24 4.23
N LEU A 111 -15.81 -26.46 3.04
CA LEU A 111 -16.57 -26.51 1.80
C LEU A 111 -17.52 -27.71 1.75
N GLU A 112 -17.08 -28.88 2.21
CA GLU A 112 -17.92 -30.07 2.36
C GLU A 112 -19.08 -29.84 3.34
N MET A 113 -18.81 -29.21 4.49
CA MET A 113 -19.86 -28.85 5.46
C MET A 113 -20.88 -27.87 4.88
N ILE A 114 -20.43 -26.83 4.19
CA ILE A 114 -21.30 -25.83 3.56
C ILE A 114 -22.17 -26.49 2.48
N ASN A 115 -21.58 -27.33 1.64
CA ASN A 115 -22.34 -28.03 0.60
C ASN A 115 -23.38 -28.99 1.19
N GLY A 116 -23.03 -29.73 2.25
CA GLY A 116 -23.98 -30.59 2.95
C GLY A 116 -25.17 -29.80 3.51
N MET A 117 -24.91 -28.69 4.21
CA MET A 117 -25.98 -27.82 4.70
C MET A 117 -26.81 -27.21 3.57
N LEU A 118 -26.17 -26.79 2.48
CA LEU A 118 -26.86 -26.21 1.33
C LEU A 118 -27.83 -27.22 0.70
N GLU A 119 -27.42 -28.47 0.56
CA GLU A 119 -28.27 -29.55 0.06
C GLU A 119 -29.50 -29.75 0.96
N ASP A 120 -29.30 -29.85 2.28
CA ASP A 120 -30.39 -29.98 3.26
C ASP A 120 -31.38 -28.80 3.21
N PHE A 121 -30.88 -27.57 3.04
CA PHE A 121 -31.70 -26.37 2.88
C PHE A 121 -32.52 -26.40 1.60
N ILE A 122 -31.93 -26.82 0.48
CA ILE A 122 -32.62 -26.94 -0.81
C ILE A 122 -33.75 -27.97 -0.71
N VAL A 123 -33.49 -29.16 -0.14
CA VAL A 123 -34.52 -30.19 0.10
C VAL A 123 -35.66 -29.64 0.94
N THR A 124 -35.35 -28.92 2.01
CA THR A 124 -36.36 -28.31 2.89
C THR A 124 -37.18 -27.24 2.16
N LEU A 125 -36.53 -26.40 1.35
CA LEU A 125 -37.21 -25.38 0.55
C LEU A 125 -38.16 -25.98 -0.49
N ASP A 126 -37.77 -27.09 -1.13
CA ASP A 126 -38.63 -27.78 -2.07
C ASP A 126 -39.88 -28.36 -1.40
N VAL A 127 -39.74 -28.92 -0.18
CA VAL A 127 -40.89 -29.35 0.63
C VAL A 127 -41.83 -28.17 0.91
N VAL A 128 -41.30 -27.05 1.41
CA VAL A 128 -42.11 -25.85 1.71
C VAL A 128 -42.80 -25.31 0.45
N ARG A 129 -42.10 -25.28 -0.68
CA ARG A 129 -42.67 -24.84 -1.97
C ARG A 129 -43.84 -25.71 -2.39
N ASN A 130 -43.71 -27.03 -2.22
CA ASN A 130 -44.77 -27.99 -2.53
C ASN A 130 -45.97 -27.84 -1.58
N GLU A 131 -45.73 -27.62 -0.29
CA GLU A 131 -46.81 -27.36 0.69
C GLU A 131 -47.56 -26.06 0.37
N ILE A 132 -46.86 -24.98 0.00
CA ILE A 132 -47.50 -23.73 -0.44
C ILE A 132 -48.37 -23.96 -1.68
N ALA A 133 -47.89 -24.76 -2.63
CA ALA A 133 -48.67 -25.11 -3.83
C ALA A 133 -49.94 -25.90 -3.46
N ASP A 134 -49.86 -26.86 -2.54
CA ASP A 134 -51.02 -27.62 -2.03
C ASP A 134 -52.03 -26.70 -1.32
N VAL A 135 -51.56 -25.88 -0.39
CA VAL A 135 -52.41 -24.93 0.35
C VAL A 135 -53.12 -23.98 -0.62
N ASN A 136 -52.41 -23.46 -1.61
CA ASN A 136 -53.00 -22.61 -2.65
C ASN A 136 -54.06 -23.34 -3.48
N ALA A 137 -53.84 -24.61 -3.83
CA ALA A 137 -54.83 -25.43 -4.54
C ALA A 137 -56.09 -25.63 -3.70
N ARG A 138 -55.94 -25.97 -2.42
CA ARG A 138 -57.05 -26.15 -1.48
C ARG A 138 -57.82 -24.84 -1.28
N LEU A 139 -57.13 -23.71 -1.12
CA LEU A 139 -57.76 -22.40 -0.99
C LEU A 139 -58.61 -22.06 -2.22
N ASN A 140 -58.05 -22.23 -3.43
CA ASN A 140 -58.77 -21.98 -4.68
C ASN A 140 -60.00 -22.87 -4.84
N LEU A 141 -59.92 -24.15 -4.46
CA LEU A 141 -61.07 -25.06 -4.45
C LEU A 141 -62.15 -24.60 -3.48
N THR A 142 -61.76 -24.16 -2.28
CA THR A 142 -62.68 -23.70 -1.25
C THR A 142 -63.38 -22.40 -1.69
N MET A 143 -62.63 -21.45 -2.25
CA MET A 143 -63.20 -20.24 -2.85
C MET A 143 -64.21 -20.58 -3.95
N ARG A 144 -63.87 -21.51 -4.85
CA ARG A 144 -64.76 -21.93 -5.94
C ARG A 144 -66.02 -22.65 -5.43
N ALA A 145 -65.89 -23.48 -4.40
CA ALA A 145 -67.05 -24.15 -3.77
C ALA A 145 -68.00 -23.11 -3.14
N MET A 146 -67.47 -22.09 -2.45
CA MET A 146 -68.27 -21.00 -1.89
C MET A 146 -68.96 -20.15 -2.96
N THR A 147 -68.28 -19.85 -4.08
CA THR A 147 -68.92 -19.13 -5.20
C THR A 147 -70.02 -19.95 -5.86
N ASN A 148 -69.85 -21.27 -5.94
CA ASN A 148 -70.84 -22.18 -6.55
C ASN A 148 -72.04 -22.49 -5.62
N GLN A 149 -71.93 -22.25 -4.31
CA GLN A 149 -73.03 -22.38 -3.35
C GLN A 149 -73.92 -21.13 -3.26
N ALA A 150 -73.52 -20.02 -3.90
CA ALA A 150 -74.35 -18.84 -3.98
C ALA A 150 -75.52 -19.06 -4.95
N PRO A 151 -76.79 -18.78 -4.57
CA PRO A 151 -77.93 -18.92 -5.47
C PRO A 151 -77.72 -18.08 -6.74
N ALA A 152 -78.02 -18.70 -7.90
CA ALA A 152 -77.97 -18.06 -9.21
C ALA A 152 -78.80 -16.76 -9.20
N GLY A 153 -78.11 -15.62 -9.09
CA GLY A 153 -78.72 -14.28 -9.15
C GLY A 153 -78.60 -13.41 -7.89
N GLY A 154 -77.98 -13.88 -6.80
CA GLY A 154 -77.77 -13.08 -5.59
C GLY A 154 -76.31 -12.67 -5.38
N VAL A 155 -76.06 -11.37 -5.19
CA VAL A 155 -74.78 -10.84 -4.71
C VAL A 155 -74.40 -11.60 -3.44
N ILE A 156 -73.25 -12.29 -3.43
CA ILE A 156 -72.65 -12.85 -2.22
C ILE A 156 -72.28 -11.66 -1.34
N LEU A 157 -73.20 -11.25 -0.47
CA LEU A 157 -72.87 -10.44 0.69
C LEU A 157 -72.10 -11.37 1.62
N VAL A 158 -70.77 -11.39 1.47
CA VAL A 158 -69.89 -11.53 2.65
C VAL A 158 -70.53 -10.61 3.67
N SER A 159 -71.08 -11.15 4.76
CA SER A 159 -71.79 -10.34 5.73
C SER A 159 -70.79 -9.35 6.29
N ARG A 160 -70.71 -8.17 5.69
CA ARG A 160 -70.02 -7.03 6.26
C ARG A 160 -70.79 -6.77 7.54
N VAL A 161 -70.23 -7.24 8.65
CA VAL A 161 -70.69 -6.88 9.98
C VAL A 161 -70.82 -5.36 9.93
N LYS A 162 -72.05 -4.86 10.08
CA LYS A 162 -72.31 -3.43 10.07
C LYS A 162 -71.54 -2.86 11.25
N ILE A 163 -70.48 -2.11 10.97
CA ILE A 163 -69.68 -1.44 11.99
C ILE A 163 -70.60 -0.38 12.60
N PRO A 164 -70.86 -0.41 13.92
CA PRO A 164 -71.68 0.60 14.56
C PRO A 164 -71.06 1.99 14.40
N GLU A 165 -71.88 2.99 14.11
CA GLU A 165 -71.43 4.38 14.03
C GLU A 165 -70.92 4.87 15.40
N PRO A 166 -69.89 5.73 15.42
CA PRO A 166 -69.35 6.28 16.66
C PRO A 166 -70.36 7.20 17.34
N LYS A 167 -70.31 7.28 18.68
CA LYS A 167 -71.20 8.15 19.43
C LYS A 167 -70.82 9.62 19.22
N PRO A 168 -71.79 10.54 19.04
CA PRO A 168 -71.49 11.97 18.98
C PRO A 168 -70.89 12.50 20.30
N PHE A 169 -69.97 13.45 20.19
CA PHE A 169 -69.39 14.13 21.34
C PHE A 169 -70.37 15.17 21.90
N CYS A 170 -70.87 14.96 23.12
CA CYS A 170 -71.86 15.86 23.75
C CYS A 170 -71.28 17.20 24.25
N ARG A 171 -70.10 17.64 23.77
CA ARG A 171 -69.41 18.88 24.17
C ARG A 171 -69.26 19.04 25.70
N ALA A 172 -69.10 17.94 26.42
CA ALA A 172 -68.84 17.96 27.84
C ALA A 172 -67.44 18.57 28.11
N ARG A 173 -67.32 19.44 29.10
CA ARG A 173 -66.01 19.93 29.59
C ARG A 173 -65.36 18.90 30.51
N ASP A 174 -65.26 17.66 30.02
CA ASP A 174 -64.70 16.51 30.71
C ASP A 174 -63.63 15.85 29.82
N ALA A 175 -62.42 15.73 30.35
CA ALA A 175 -61.28 15.16 29.62
C ALA A 175 -61.52 13.69 29.25
N ASN A 176 -62.17 12.93 30.13
CA ASN A 176 -62.44 11.51 29.90
C ASN A 176 -63.46 11.31 28.77
N ALA A 177 -64.47 12.18 28.69
CA ALA A 177 -65.45 12.15 27.61
C ALA A 177 -64.81 12.45 26.24
N LEU A 178 -63.84 13.37 26.20
CA LEU A 178 -63.10 13.72 24.98
C LEU A 178 -62.18 12.57 24.55
N GLU A 179 -61.47 11.96 25.49
CA GLU A 179 -60.57 10.83 25.23
C GLU A 179 -61.35 9.62 24.68
N ASN A 180 -62.47 9.25 25.32
CA ASN A 180 -63.32 8.16 24.86
C ASN A 180 -63.85 8.38 23.44
N TYR A 181 -64.25 9.62 23.11
CA TYR A 181 -64.71 9.97 21.78
C TYR A 181 -63.62 9.82 20.71
N ILE A 182 -62.39 10.26 21.01
CA ILE A 182 -61.24 10.12 20.11
C ILE A 182 -60.92 8.63 19.89
N ILE A 183 -60.93 7.82 20.95
CA ILE A 183 -60.69 6.37 20.88
C ILE A 183 -61.76 5.68 20.01
N ASP A 184 -63.04 5.99 20.22
CA ASP A 184 -64.15 5.42 19.46
C ASP A 184 -64.03 5.74 17.96
N LEU A 185 -63.66 6.98 17.61
CA LEU A 185 -63.43 7.38 16.22
C LEU A 185 -62.24 6.67 15.58
N GLU A 186 -61.12 6.55 16.29
CA GLU A 186 -59.95 5.83 15.78
C GLU A 186 -60.25 4.36 15.49
N GLN A 187 -60.97 3.71 16.40
CA GLN A 187 -61.37 2.31 16.23
C GLN A 187 -62.32 2.17 15.04
N TYR A 188 -63.26 3.11 14.88
CA TYR A 188 -64.15 3.14 13.73
C TYR A 188 -63.37 3.24 12.42
N PHE A 189 -62.42 4.18 12.31
CA PHE A 189 -61.60 4.34 11.09
C PHE A 189 -60.76 3.10 10.76
N LYS A 190 -60.20 2.44 11.78
CA LYS A 190 -59.46 1.17 11.63
C LYS A 190 -60.39 0.06 11.13
N ALA A 191 -61.60 -0.05 11.68
CA ALA A 191 -62.57 -1.05 11.29
C ALA A 191 -63.13 -0.82 9.87
N THR A 192 -63.36 0.44 9.48
CA THR A 192 -63.89 0.79 8.15
C THR A 192 -62.81 0.89 7.06
N ASN A 193 -61.53 0.71 7.40
CA ASN A 193 -60.38 0.99 6.54
C ASN A 193 -60.45 2.41 5.92
N THR A 194 -60.90 3.41 6.68
CA THR A 194 -60.94 4.79 6.21
C THR A 194 -59.52 5.36 6.23
N VAL A 195 -58.84 5.37 5.08
CA VAL A 195 -57.42 5.74 4.98
C VAL A 195 -57.23 7.25 4.75
N THR A 196 -58.17 7.94 4.11
CA THR A 196 -58.01 9.35 3.73
C THR A 196 -58.33 10.31 4.87
N GLU A 197 -57.41 11.25 5.14
CA GLU A 197 -57.59 12.25 6.20
C GLU A 197 -58.80 13.15 5.97
N GLU A 198 -59.11 13.49 4.72
CA GLU A 198 -60.32 14.26 4.37
C GLU A 198 -61.60 13.54 4.83
N ALA A 199 -61.69 12.23 4.60
CA ALA A 199 -62.85 11.44 5.03
C ALA A 199 -62.89 11.27 6.56
N LYS A 200 -61.73 11.11 7.21
CA LYS A 200 -61.65 11.05 8.68
C LYS A 200 -62.10 12.36 9.32
N VAL A 201 -61.63 13.49 8.81
CA VAL A 201 -62.01 14.83 9.30
C VAL A 201 -63.48 15.11 9.07
N SER A 202 -64.00 14.79 7.88
CA SER A 202 -65.43 14.94 7.56
C SER A 202 -66.30 14.13 8.52
N LEU A 203 -65.97 12.86 8.74
CA LEU A 203 -66.73 12.00 9.66
C LEU A 203 -66.64 12.46 11.12
N ALA A 204 -65.44 12.81 11.60
CA ALA A 204 -65.27 13.32 12.95
C ALA A 204 -66.13 14.59 13.16
N THR A 205 -66.12 15.49 12.19
CA THR A 205 -66.89 16.75 12.25
C THR A 205 -68.41 16.52 12.30
N MET A 206 -68.92 15.47 11.66
CA MET A 206 -70.35 15.11 11.74
C MET A 206 -70.80 14.66 13.14
N HIS A 207 -69.85 14.30 14.02
CA HIS A 207 -70.12 13.71 15.33
C HIS A 207 -69.64 14.62 16.48
N LEU A 208 -69.62 15.95 16.29
CA LEU A 208 -69.23 16.98 17.27
C LEU A 208 -70.41 17.78 17.87
#